data_AF-A0ABD3N5G6-F1
#
_entry.id   AF-A0ABD3N5G6-F1
#
_cell.length_a   1.000
_cell.length_b   1.000
_cell.length_c   1.000
_cell.angle_alpha   90.00
_cell.angle_beta   90.00
_cell.angle_gamma   90.00
#
_symmetry.space_group_name_H-M   'P 1'
#
loop_
_entity.id
_entity.type
_entity.pdbx_description
1 polymer ?
#
loop_
_entity_poly.entity_id
_entity_poly.type
_entity_poly.pdbx_seq_one_letter_code
_entity_poly.pdbx_strand_id
1 'polypeptide(L)'
;MSWKAVVLLAVAFVQLSAVTSFVCNRPDFSPRFLHSSTHVEPRRGYRLLNHRLTSRQNKCTAIHEHKSTEDEPSYYQRLIERFQGDFDNYNQVLQDRKRGLLPAEGGGHEHIHCTLVPCPNLLGEELDTDKEQWVIAAFYLNGNPKQIFRFRVYRMMPPQMKDASLSTVRLKLHTLNPNVDQCLRFCSEEPWTWWSEVYNMWMNMTKSENGSSSMSSEHEQWQKFQSEGVHEMISPLKGCDVLWNSQWNPSDHLYLYQDEYGQSAARLDSIQAEKAFHATMEAGPDGVIVDSISMTPGKRILIKDELSLWEDEFWINDRGYDPDADVIDVPGGAHNMKDSGGLPYVYGNRRGIPYKLQRVACMTNKDENRVVDAPAGLILSRDVINSELEWTLGDSYRTEALYKEKLQDLEQQS
;
A
#
# COMPACT_ATOMS: atom_id res chain seq x y z
N MET A 1 -7.45 24.70 22.38
CA MET A 1 -6.13 24.13 22.05
C MET A 1 -5.83 24.41 20.58
N SER A 2 -4.61 24.82 20.27
CA SER A 2 -4.23 25.49 19.01
C SER A 2 -4.10 24.51 17.84
N TRP A 3 -4.85 24.74 16.75
CA TRP A 3 -4.79 24.02 15.47
C TRP A 3 -3.40 24.04 14.77
N LYS A 4 -2.40 24.71 15.34
CA LYS A 4 -1.05 24.81 14.75
C LYS A 4 -0.19 23.55 14.89
N ALA A 5 -0.52 22.62 15.80
CA ALA A 5 0.25 21.37 15.95
C ALA A 5 -0.08 20.32 14.88
N VAL A 6 -1.32 20.31 14.36
CA VAL A 6 -1.73 19.41 13.27
C VAL A 6 -1.17 19.86 11.91
N VAL A 7 -0.94 21.17 11.75
CA VAL A 7 -0.38 21.75 10.52
C VAL A 7 1.14 21.47 10.38
N LEU A 8 1.87 21.26 11.48
CA LEU A 8 3.31 20.95 11.40
C LEU A 8 3.63 19.52 10.93
N LEU A 9 2.68 18.59 11.01
CA LEU A 9 2.77 17.27 10.37
C LEU A 9 2.13 17.23 8.97
N ALA A 10 1.34 18.24 8.59
CA ALA A 10 0.77 18.40 7.25
C ALA A 10 1.61 19.29 6.31
N VAL A 11 2.67 19.95 6.80
CA VAL A 11 3.52 20.88 6.01
C VAL A 11 4.74 20.21 5.34
N ALA A 12 4.86 18.88 5.40
CA ALA A 12 5.93 18.14 4.71
C ALA A 12 5.58 17.67 3.28
N PHE A 13 4.60 18.30 2.61
CA PHE A 13 4.29 18.04 1.20
C PHE A 13 3.98 19.33 0.44
N VAL A 14 5.04 20.04 0.06
CA VAL A 14 5.01 20.97 -1.06
C VAL A 14 6.15 20.55 -1.98
N GLN A 15 5.82 19.87 -3.08
CA GLN A 15 6.68 19.92 -4.26
C GLN A 15 6.66 21.37 -4.75
N LEU A 16 7.83 22.01 -4.75
CA LEU A 16 8.09 23.20 -5.55
C LEU A 16 7.99 22.79 -7.03
N SER A 17 6.81 22.95 -7.63
CA SER A 17 6.72 23.13 -9.07
C SER A 17 7.09 24.59 -9.35
N ALA A 18 8.35 24.82 -9.73
CA ALA A 18 8.70 26.04 -10.44
C ALA A 18 7.84 26.08 -11.71
N VAL A 19 6.92 27.05 -11.77
CA VAL A 19 6.15 27.37 -12.96
C VAL A 19 7.11 27.98 -13.97
N THR A 20 7.71 27.13 -14.81
CA THR A 20 8.01 27.52 -16.18
C THR A 20 6.87 26.99 -17.03
N SER A 21 6.06 27.92 -17.53
CA SER A 21 4.95 27.69 -18.44
C SER A 21 5.42 26.94 -19.69
N PHE A 22 5.36 25.61 -19.68
CA PHE A 22 5.29 24.82 -20.89
C PHE A 22 3.80 24.61 -21.19
N VAL A 23 3.32 25.40 -22.15
CA VAL A 23 2.03 25.21 -22.80
C VAL A 23 2.08 23.85 -23.50
N CYS A 24 1.51 22.82 -22.88
CA CYS A 24 1.12 21.62 -23.60
C CYS A 24 -0.02 21.99 -24.54
N ASN A 25 0.33 22.25 -25.81
CA ASN A 25 -0.61 22.23 -26.91
C ASN A 25 -1.24 20.82 -27.00
N ARG A 26 -2.43 20.65 -26.42
CA ARG A 26 -3.35 19.60 -26.87
C ARG A 26 -3.97 20.06 -28.19
N PRO A 27 -4.11 19.19 -29.20
CA PRO A 27 -4.98 19.47 -30.33
C PRO A 27 -6.44 19.52 -29.85
N ASP A 28 -7.14 20.58 -30.25
CA ASP A 28 -8.55 20.85 -29.97
C ASP A 28 -9.46 19.65 -30.24
N PHE A 29 -9.96 19.03 -29.18
CA PHE A 29 -11.24 18.33 -29.24
C PHE A 29 -12.34 19.36 -29.00
N SER A 30 -12.79 20.02 -30.07
CA SER A 30 -13.99 20.85 -30.06
C SER A 30 -15.24 19.97 -29.99
N PRO A 31 -16.12 20.10 -28.99
CA PRO A 31 -17.44 19.51 -29.02
C PRO A 31 -18.31 20.36 -29.96
N ARG A 32 -18.76 19.77 -31.08
CA ARG A 32 -19.80 20.38 -31.92
C ARG A 32 -21.13 20.36 -31.16
N PHE A 33 -21.46 21.47 -30.51
CA PHE A 33 -22.82 21.78 -30.09
C PHE A 33 -23.63 22.22 -31.33
N LEU A 34 -24.51 21.34 -31.82
CA LEU A 34 -25.66 21.75 -32.60
C LEU A 34 -26.79 22.11 -31.63
N HIS A 35 -27.18 23.39 -31.62
CA HIS A 35 -28.40 23.85 -30.97
C HIS A 35 -29.62 23.22 -31.64
N SER A 36 -30.30 22.34 -30.92
CA SER A 36 -31.71 22.02 -31.13
C SER A 36 -32.38 22.03 -29.76
N SER A 37 -33.17 23.08 -29.54
CA SER A 37 -33.97 23.28 -28.34
C SER A 37 -35.10 22.26 -28.30
N THR A 38 -35.00 21.28 -27.42
CA THR A 38 -36.16 20.60 -26.84
C THR A 38 -35.87 20.31 -25.37
N HIS A 39 -36.80 20.75 -24.52
CA HIS A 39 -36.86 20.46 -23.10
C HIS A 39 -36.70 18.94 -22.86
N VAL A 40 -35.64 18.55 -22.14
CA VAL A 40 -35.49 17.19 -21.58
C VAL A 40 -35.38 17.32 -20.07
N GLU A 41 -36.35 16.70 -19.40
CA GLU A 41 -36.44 16.56 -17.94
C GLU A 41 -35.20 15.93 -17.30
N PRO A 42 -34.94 16.18 -16.00
CA PRO A 42 -33.83 15.56 -15.29
C PRO A 42 -34.07 14.05 -15.17
N ARG A 43 -33.23 13.26 -15.84
CA ARG A 43 -33.25 11.79 -15.72
C ARG A 43 -32.89 11.37 -14.30
N ARG A 44 -33.96 10.96 -13.61
CA ARG A 44 -34.05 10.02 -12.49
C ARG A 44 -32.81 9.13 -12.28
N GLY A 45 -32.25 9.26 -11.08
CA GLY A 45 -32.00 8.16 -10.15
C GLY A 45 -31.20 6.98 -10.68
N TYR A 46 -29.90 6.95 -10.37
CA TYR A 46 -29.24 5.68 -10.11
C TYR A 46 -30.00 4.99 -8.98
N ARG A 47 -30.69 3.91 -9.31
CA ARG A 47 -31.21 2.97 -8.31
C ARG A 47 -30.00 2.49 -7.52
N LEU A 48 -29.93 2.90 -6.25
CA LEU A 48 -29.33 2.09 -5.20
C LEU A 48 -30.00 0.72 -5.29
N LEU A 49 -29.35 -0.22 -5.97
CA LEU A 49 -29.65 -1.63 -5.79
C LEU A 49 -29.30 -1.89 -4.32
N ASN A 50 -30.33 -1.95 -3.48
CA ASN A 50 -30.26 -2.58 -2.18
C ASN A 50 -29.86 -4.05 -2.41
N HIS A 51 -28.57 -4.29 -2.61
CA HIS A 51 -27.98 -5.58 -2.34
C HIS A 51 -28.13 -5.76 -0.84
N ARG A 52 -29.22 -6.45 -0.47
CA ARG A 52 -29.35 -7.13 0.82
C ARG A 52 -28.15 -8.08 0.88
N LEU A 53 -27.04 -7.60 1.44
CA LEU A 53 -25.91 -8.41 1.84
C LEU A 53 -26.44 -9.34 2.93
N THR A 54 -26.94 -10.51 2.52
CA THR A 54 -26.92 -11.65 3.43
C THR A 54 -25.45 -11.85 3.75
N SER A 55 -25.05 -11.61 5.00
CA SER A 55 -23.70 -11.87 5.50
C SER A 55 -23.45 -13.38 5.46
N ARG A 56 -23.22 -13.92 4.26
CA ARG A 56 -22.41 -15.10 4.13
C ARG A 56 -21.00 -14.62 4.39
N GLN A 57 -20.45 -15.00 5.55
CA GLN A 57 -19.01 -15.15 5.71
C GLN A 57 -18.56 -16.19 4.67
N ASN A 58 -18.50 -15.78 3.41
CA ASN A 58 -17.70 -16.48 2.42
C ASN A 58 -16.28 -16.16 2.86
N LYS A 59 -15.72 -17.04 3.69
CA LYS A 59 -14.27 -17.15 3.84
C LYS A 59 -13.71 -17.05 2.44
N CYS A 60 -12.80 -16.11 2.20
CA CYS A 60 -12.07 -15.96 0.96
C CYS A 60 -11.05 -17.11 0.80
N THR A 61 -11.47 -18.33 1.10
CA THR A 61 -10.86 -19.55 0.61
C THR A 61 -11.64 -19.85 -0.66
N ALA A 62 -11.05 -19.66 -1.84
CA ALA A 62 -11.47 -20.44 -2.98
C ALA A 62 -11.38 -21.92 -2.53
N ILE A 63 -12.52 -22.53 -2.20
CA ILE A 63 -12.55 -23.94 -1.81
C ILE A 63 -12.37 -24.72 -3.10
N HIS A 64 -11.11 -24.96 -3.45
CA HIS A 64 -10.75 -26.00 -4.41
C HIS A 64 -11.12 -27.35 -3.78
N GLU A 65 -12.10 -28.03 -4.37
CA GLU A 65 -12.48 -29.39 -3.98
C GLU A 65 -11.29 -30.33 -4.26
N HIS A 66 -10.80 -30.94 -3.18
CA HIS A 66 -9.71 -31.91 -3.14
C HIS A 66 -9.77 -32.94 -4.29
N LYS A 67 -8.97 -32.70 -5.33
CA LYS A 67 -8.38 -33.77 -6.13
C LYS A 67 -6.97 -34.05 -5.60
N SER A 68 -6.67 -35.34 -5.52
CA SER A 68 -5.50 -35.92 -4.89
C SER A 68 -4.18 -35.49 -5.56
N THR A 69 -3.18 -35.19 -4.72
CA THR A 69 -1.77 -34.84 -5.01
C THR A 69 -1.55 -33.55 -5.80
N GLU A 70 -2.25 -32.48 -5.44
CA GLU A 70 -1.97 -31.13 -5.93
C GLU A 70 -0.72 -30.58 -5.19
N ASP A 71 0.27 -30.15 -5.97
CA ASP A 71 1.47 -29.48 -5.45
C ASP A 71 1.03 -28.25 -4.65
N GLU A 72 1.37 -28.18 -3.36
CA GLU A 72 1.07 -26.99 -2.57
C GLU A 72 1.66 -25.75 -3.25
N PRO A 73 0.89 -24.64 -3.35
CA PRO A 73 1.37 -23.42 -4.02
C PRO A 73 2.68 -22.97 -3.38
N SER A 74 3.63 -22.51 -4.19
CA SER A 74 4.97 -22.15 -3.70
C SER A 74 4.92 -21.03 -2.64
N TYR A 75 5.97 -20.90 -1.82
CA TYR A 75 6.08 -19.80 -0.85
C TYR A 75 5.87 -18.43 -1.51
N TYR A 76 6.46 -18.22 -2.69
CA TYR A 76 6.34 -17.00 -3.47
C TYR A 76 4.89 -16.73 -3.92
N GLN A 77 4.21 -17.75 -4.44
CA GLN A 77 2.82 -17.64 -4.88
C GLN A 77 1.90 -17.25 -3.71
N ARG A 78 2.00 -17.97 -2.58
CA ARG A 78 1.19 -17.67 -1.38
C ARG A 78 1.47 -16.27 -0.83
N LEU A 79 2.72 -15.80 -0.94
CA LEU A 79 3.09 -14.44 -0.53
C LEU A 79 2.42 -13.40 -1.42
N ILE A 80 2.51 -13.54 -2.75
CA ILE A 80 1.88 -12.60 -3.70
C ILE A 80 0.36 -12.56 -3.51
N GLU A 81 -0.29 -13.73 -3.40
CA GLU A 81 -1.73 -13.83 -3.23
C GLU A 81 -2.21 -13.08 -1.97
N ARG A 82 -1.39 -13.07 -0.91
CA ARG A 82 -1.69 -12.35 0.34
C ARG A 82 -1.22 -10.90 0.33
N PHE A 83 -0.18 -10.55 -0.44
CA PHE A 83 0.42 -9.21 -0.50
C PHE A 83 -0.28 -8.29 -1.51
N GLN A 84 -1.60 -8.19 -1.36
CA GLN A 84 -2.49 -7.34 -2.14
C GLN A 84 -3.73 -7.03 -1.30
N GLY A 85 -4.55 -6.06 -1.70
CA GLY A 85 -5.78 -5.70 -0.97
C GLY A 85 -5.68 -4.42 -0.16
N ASP A 86 -6.69 -4.18 0.66
CA ASP A 86 -6.83 -3.01 1.51
C ASP A 86 -6.66 -3.42 2.99
N PHE A 87 -5.93 -2.63 3.77
CA PHE A 87 -5.65 -2.90 5.18
C PHE A 87 -5.75 -1.61 6.02
N ASP A 88 -6.26 -1.71 7.24
CA ASP A 88 -6.53 -0.55 8.09
C ASP A 88 -6.30 -0.84 9.58
N ASN A 89 -5.74 0.10 10.34
CA ASN A 89 -5.45 -0.07 11.78
C ASN A 89 -6.45 0.61 12.72
N TYR A 90 -7.66 0.99 12.27
CA TYR A 90 -8.65 1.73 13.07
C TYR A 90 -8.89 1.15 14.46
N ASN A 91 -9.03 -0.18 14.57
CA ASN A 91 -9.28 -0.84 15.85
C ASN A 91 -8.09 -0.74 16.82
N GLN A 92 -6.85 -0.73 16.31
CA GLN A 92 -5.66 -0.46 17.11
C GLN A 92 -5.69 0.97 17.66
N VAL A 93 -5.98 1.95 16.80
CA VAL A 93 -6.07 3.36 17.19
C VAL A 93 -7.17 3.58 18.22
N LEU A 94 -8.34 2.96 18.04
CA LEU A 94 -9.42 3.02 19.01
C LEU A 94 -8.97 2.51 20.40
N GLN A 95 -8.20 1.41 20.44
CA GLN A 95 -7.66 0.89 21.70
C GLN A 95 -6.62 1.82 22.34
N ASP A 96 -5.76 2.43 21.52
CA ASP A 96 -4.82 3.46 22.00
C ASP A 96 -5.57 4.64 22.63
N ARG A 97 -6.60 5.16 21.96
CA ARG A 97 -7.39 6.29 22.47
C ARG A 97 -8.09 5.93 23.78
N LYS A 98 -8.69 4.74 23.92
CA LYS A 98 -9.25 4.26 25.22
C LYS A 98 -8.26 4.26 26.38
N ARG A 99 -6.96 4.24 26.09
CA ARG A 99 -5.87 4.24 27.07
C ARG A 99 -5.20 5.61 27.23
N GLY A 100 -5.75 6.66 26.62
CA GLY A 100 -5.20 8.02 26.64
C GLY A 100 -3.92 8.18 25.81
N LEU A 101 -3.64 7.27 24.89
CA LEU A 101 -2.47 7.35 24.01
C LEU A 101 -2.84 8.17 22.77
N LEU A 102 -2.26 9.36 22.68
CA LEU A 102 -2.37 10.26 21.53
C LEU A 102 -1.30 9.92 20.46
N PRO A 103 -1.51 10.28 19.18
CA PRO A 103 -0.52 10.01 18.13
C PRO A 103 0.80 10.76 18.36
N ALA A 104 1.84 10.42 17.59
CA ALA A 104 3.17 11.03 17.66
C ALA A 104 3.77 11.01 19.09
N GLU A 105 3.96 12.19 19.70
CA GLU A 105 4.57 12.33 21.04
C GLU A 105 3.77 11.63 22.14
N GLY A 106 2.48 11.39 21.95
CA GLY A 106 1.65 10.63 22.90
C GLY A 106 1.88 9.11 22.86
N GLY A 107 2.64 8.61 21.88
CA GLY A 107 3.01 7.20 21.76
C GLY A 107 1.90 6.27 21.25
N GLY A 108 0.69 6.76 21.00
CA GLY A 108 -0.34 6.05 20.26
C GLY A 108 -0.10 6.09 18.76
N HIS A 109 -0.85 5.29 18.02
CA HIS A 109 -0.74 5.21 16.56
C HIS A 109 -1.62 6.27 15.87
N GLU A 110 -1.16 6.71 14.71
CA GLU A 110 -1.98 7.37 13.69
C GLU A 110 -2.94 6.35 13.04
N HIS A 111 -4.11 6.82 12.61
CA HIS A 111 -5.02 6.01 11.80
C HIS A 111 -4.54 6.01 10.35
N ILE A 112 -3.99 4.87 9.93
CA ILE A 112 -3.44 4.65 8.60
C ILE A 112 -4.18 3.53 7.88
N HIS A 113 -4.29 3.70 6.58
CA HIS A 113 -4.77 2.70 5.66
C HIS A 113 -3.69 2.41 4.62
N CYS A 114 -3.57 1.15 4.20
CA CYS A 114 -2.67 0.69 3.15
C CYS A 114 -3.47 -0.03 2.06
N THR A 115 -3.35 0.43 0.81
CA THR A 115 -3.91 -0.24 -0.37
C THR A 115 -2.77 -0.78 -1.22
N LEU A 116 -2.77 -2.08 -1.49
CA LEU A 116 -1.79 -2.82 -2.30
C LEU A 116 -2.47 -3.35 -3.57
N VAL A 117 -2.10 -2.81 -4.73
CA VAL A 117 -2.73 -3.12 -6.03
C VAL A 117 -1.73 -3.88 -6.90
N PRO A 118 -1.90 -5.20 -7.12
CA PRO A 118 -1.01 -5.97 -7.99
C PRO A 118 -1.20 -5.58 -9.46
N CYS A 119 -0.12 -5.61 -10.23
CA CYS A 119 -0.15 -5.45 -11.68
C CYS A 119 -0.86 -6.67 -12.30
N PRO A 120 -1.95 -6.48 -13.08
CA PRO A 120 -2.69 -7.59 -13.67
C PRO A 120 -1.86 -8.46 -14.62
N ASN A 121 -2.11 -9.76 -14.60
CA ASN A 121 -1.60 -10.71 -15.59
C ASN A 121 -2.68 -10.94 -16.66
N LEU A 122 -2.43 -10.49 -17.89
CA LEU A 122 -3.43 -10.53 -18.98
C LEU A 122 -3.79 -11.93 -19.47
N LEU A 123 -2.96 -12.94 -19.24
CA LEU A 123 -3.15 -14.23 -19.92
C LEU A 123 -4.06 -15.20 -19.18
N GLY A 124 -4.55 -14.85 -17.98
CA GLY A 124 -5.19 -15.82 -17.10
C GLY A 124 -4.31 -17.05 -16.84
N GLU A 125 -3.03 -16.98 -17.21
CA GLU A 125 -2.04 -18.01 -16.99
C GLU A 125 -1.84 -18.13 -15.49
N GLU A 126 -1.70 -19.38 -15.04
CA GLU A 126 -1.30 -19.65 -13.67
C GLU A 126 -0.07 -18.81 -13.33
N LEU A 127 -0.03 -18.35 -12.08
CA LEU A 127 0.98 -17.42 -11.60
C LEU A 127 2.37 -18.00 -11.87
N ASP A 128 3.06 -17.45 -12.89
CA ASP A 128 4.39 -17.90 -13.25
C ASP A 128 5.33 -17.64 -12.06
N THR A 129 5.75 -18.71 -11.40
CA THR A 129 6.59 -18.65 -10.20
C THR A 129 7.96 -18.07 -10.49
N ASP A 130 8.36 -17.98 -11.76
CA ASP A 130 9.63 -17.40 -12.19
C ASP A 130 9.49 -15.93 -12.62
N LYS A 131 8.26 -15.39 -12.72
CA LYS A 131 8.00 -14.01 -13.09
C LYS A 131 7.91 -13.10 -11.86
N GLU A 132 8.46 -11.92 -11.99
CA GLU A 132 8.32 -10.86 -11.00
C GLU A 132 6.90 -10.28 -10.95
N GLN A 133 6.48 -9.87 -9.76
CA GLN A 133 5.19 -9.21 -9.55
C GLN A 133 5.39 -7.75 -9.15
N TRP A 134 4.72 -6.86 -9.89
CA TRP A 134 4.69 -5.44 -9.58
C TRP A 134 3.46 -5.11 -8.72
N VAL A 135 3.59 -4.23 -7.73
CA VAL A 135 2.49 -3.79 -6.85
C VAL A 135 2.58 -2.28 -6.64
N ILE A 136 1.50 -1.55 -6.91
CA ILE A 136 1.37 -0.14 -6.48
C ILE A 136 0.82 -0.14 -5.05
N ALA A 137 1.48 0.61 -4.17
CA ALA A 137 1.08 0.76 -2.79
C ALA A 137 0.75 2.22 -2.46
N ALA A 138 -0.39 2.46 -1.82
CA ALA A 138 -0.78 3.76 -1.31
C ALA A 138 -1.01 3.68 0.20
N PHE A 139 -0.53 4.69 0.93
CA PHE A 139 -0.81 4.88 2.35
C PHE A 139 -1.49 6.21 2.57
N TYR A 140 -2.61 6.20 3.28
CA TYR A 140 -3.41 7.40 3.54
C TYR A 140 -3.93 7.43 4.97
N LEU A 141 -4.24 8.65 5.43
CA LEU A 141 -4.70 8.89 6.79
C LEU A 141 -6.21 8.77 6.92
N ASN A 142 -6.65 8.37 8.12
CA ASN A 142 -8.03 8.48 8.58
C ASN A 142 -9.05 7.74 7.71
N GLY A 143 -8.64 6.67 7.02
CA GLY A 143 -9.49 5.98 6.05
C GLY A 143 -9.97 6.90 4.91
N ASN A 144 -9.24 7.95 4.55
CA ASN A 144 -9.57 8.83 3.44
C ASN A 144 -8.57 8.69 2.29
N PRO A 145 -8.91 7.99 1.19
CA PRO A 145 -8.01 7.80 0.05
C PRO A 145 -7.55 9.10 -0.61
N LYS A 146 -8.21 10.24 -0.38
CA LYS A 146 -7.76 11.56 -0.86
C LYS A 146 -6.59 12.13 -0.05
N GLN A 147 -6.29 11.55 1.12
CA GLN A 147 -5.22 11.97 2.04
C GLN A 147 -4.00 11.05 1.97
N ILE A 148 -3.58 10.69 0.76
CA ILE A 148 -2.38 9.86 0.56
C ILE A 148 -1.13 10.63 0.97
N PHE A 149 -0.37 10.06 1.90
CA PHE A 149 0.92 10.62 2.32
C PHE A 149 2.10 9.83 1.75
N ARG A 150 1.89 8.63 1.20
CA ARG A 150 2.95 7.84 0.58
C ARG A 150 2.42 6.98 -0.55
N PHE A 151 2.99 7.14 -1.73
CA PHE A 151 2.94 6.13 -2.80
C PHE A 151 4.28 5.40 -2.89
N ARG A 152 4.24 4.10 -3.20
CA ARG A 152 5.39 3.28 -3.56
C ARG A 152 5.02 2.32 -4.68
N VAL A 153 6.02 1.90 -5.43
CA VAL A 153 5.91 0.74 -6.31
C VAL A 153 6.86 -0.33 -5.81
N TYR A 154 6.32 -1.51 -5.54
CA TYR A 154 7.07 -2.66 -5.11
C TYR A 154 7.26 -3.63 -6.27
N ARG A 155 8.46 -4.20 -6.36
CA ARG A 155 8.80 -5.29 -7.29
C ARG A 155 9.15 -6.52 -6.46
N MET A 156 8.27 -7.49 -6.45
CA MET A 156 8.53 -8.81 -5.86
C MET A 156 9.28 -9.66 -6.88
N MET A 157 10.45 -10.13 -6.49
CA MET A 157 11.30 -11.01 -7.28
C MET A 157 11.27 -12.42 -6.67
N PRO A 158 11.02 -13.46 -7.48
CA PRO A 158 10.97 -14.83 -6.98
C PRO A 158 12.34 -15.29 -6.44
N PRO A 159 12.36 -16.36 -5.63
CA PRO A 159 13.61 -16.94 -5.14
C PRO A 159 14.51 -17.37 -6.31
N GLN A 160 15.79 -17.01 -6.26
CA GLN A 160 16.73 -17.40 -7.31
C GLN A 160 17.15 -18.87 -7.13
N MET A 161 16.95 -19.71 -8.15
CA MET A 161 17.27 -21.15 -8.10
C MET A 161 18.71 -21.50 -7.69
N LYS A 162 19.65 -20.55 -7.82
CA LYS A 162 21.06 -20.76 -7.47
C LYS A 162 21.31 -20.84 -5.96
N ASP A 163 20.36 -20.39 -5.14
CA ASP A 163 20.47 -20.37 -3.69
C ASP A 163 19.50 -21.38 -3.05
N ALA A 164 19.71 -22.66 -3.39
CA ALA A 164 18.77 -23.76 -3.14
C ALA A 164 18.41 -23.98 -1.65
N SER A 165 19.12 -23.36 -0.71
CA SER A 165 18.83 -23.49 0.73
C SER A 165 17.83 -22.47 1.27
N LEU A 166 17.56 -21.36 0.57
CA LEU A 166 16.72 -20.28 1.09
C LEU A 166 15.71 -19.81 0.03
N SER A 167 14.43 -20.14 0.22
CA SER A 167 13.31 -19.56 -0.54
C SER A 167 13.06 -18.12 -0.10
N THR A 168 14.02 -17.25 -0.38
CA THR A 168 13.96 -15.81 -0.08
C THR A 168 13.34 -15.07 -1.24
N VAL A 169 12.24 -14.37 -0.99
CA VAL A 169 11.60 -13.47 -1.97
C VAL A 169 12.11 -12.06 -1.71
N ARG A 170 12.64 -11.39 -2.75
CA ARG A 170 13.16 -10.03 -2.63
C ARG A 170 12.10 -9.02 -3.06
N LEU A 171 11.83 -8.04 -2.22
CA LEU A 171 10.94 -6.91 -2.49
C LEU A 171 11.79 -5.64 -2.71
N LYS A 172 11.85 -5.15 -3.95
CA LYS A 172 12.52 -3.89 -4.26
C LYS A 172 11.54 -2.73 -4.20
N LEU A 173 11.97 -1.64 -3.59
CA LEU A 173 11.15 -0.45 -3.37
C LEU A 173 11.48 0.64 -4.39
N HIS A 174 10.44 1.29 -4.92
CA HIS A 174 10.58 2.38 -5.88
C HIS A 174 9.62 3.53 -5.53
N THR A 175 9.99 4.74 -5.92
CA THR A 175 9.10 5.89 -5.97
C THR A 175 8.47 6.01 -7.35
N LEU A 176 7.25 6.53 -7.43
CA LEU A 176 6.64 6.91 -8.69
C LEU A 176 7.32 8.15 -9.28
N ASN A 177 7.33 8.25 -10.60
CA ASN A 177 7.56 9.51 -11.29
C ASN A 177 6.52 10.56 -10.81
N PRO A 178 6.89 11.84 -10.58
CA PRO A 178 5.96 12.86 -10.07
C PRO A 178 4.66 13.01 -10.88
N ASN A 179 4.73 12.90 -12.21
CA ASN A 179 3.53 13.01 -13.05
C ASN A 179 2.58 11.82 -12.82
N VAL A 180 3.14 10.64 -12.57
CA VAL A 180 2.38 9.41 -12.30
C VAL A 180 1.76 9.48 -10.92
N ASP A 181 2.55 9.88 -9.91
CA ASP A 181 2.05 10.13 -8.55
C ASP A 181 0.86 11.09 -8.56
N GLN A 182 0.99 12.22 -9.27
CA GLN A 182 -0.09 13.19 -9.40
C GLN A 182 -1.33 12.61 -10.09
N CYS A 183 -1.15 11.84 -11.17
CA CYS A 183 -2.24 11.17 -11.87
C CYS A 183 -3.00 10.21 -10.94
N LEU A 184 -2.28 9.34 -10.21
CA LEU A 184 -2.90 8.37 -9.31
C LEU A 184 -3.61 9.03 -8.11
N ARG A 185 -3.17 10.21 -7.66
CA ARG A 185 -3.90 10.99 -6.64
C ARG A 185 -5.29 11.42 -7.13
N PHE A 186 -5.43 11.75 -8.42
CA PHE A 186 -6.72 12.14 -8.99
C PHE A 186 -7.74 11.00 -9.03
N CYS A 187 -7.28 9.75 -9.19
CA CYS A 187 -8.11 8.54 -9.15
C CYS A 187 -7.88 7.70 -7.88
N SER A 188 -7.53 8.35 -6.76
CA SER A 188 -7.18 7.67 -5.51
C SER A 188 -8.29 6.79 -4.91
N GLU A 189 -9.55 7.08 -5.24
CA GLU A 189 -10.71 6.29 -4.77
C GLU A 189 -10.96 5.03 -5.60
N GLU A 190 -10.28 4.87 -6.74
CA GLU A 190 -10.52 3.80 -7.72
C GLU A 190 -9.24 2.97 -7.99
N PRO A 191 -8.65 2.30 -6.98
CA PRO A 191 -7.36 1.62 -7.14
C PRO A 191 -7.31 0.55 -8.23
N TRP A 192 -8.45 -0.04 -8.58
CA TRP A 192 -8.53 -0.99 -9.69
C TRP A 192 -8.20 -0.37 -11.06
N THR A 193 -8.18 0.96 -11.20
CA THR A 193 -7.80 1.65 -12.45
C THR A 193 -6.33 2.07 -12.49
N TRP A 194 -5.60 2.03 -11.37
CA TRP A 194 -4.27 2.64 -11.28
C TRP A 194 -3.29 2.12 -12.32
N TRP A 195 -3.22 0.80 -12.50
CA TRP A 195 -2.32 0.21 -13.51
C TRP A 195 -2.70 0.60 -14.95
N SER A 196 -3.99 0.75 -15.24
CA SER A 196 -4.44 1.26 -16.54
C SER A 196 -4.02 2.71 -16.75
N GLU A 197 -4.09 3.55 -15.71
CA GLU A 197 -3.62 4.94 -15.79
C GLU A 197 -2.10 5.03 -16.00
N VAL A 198 -1.31 4.24 -15.28
CA VAL A 198 0.16 4.19 -15.48
C VAL A 198 0.49 3.75 -16.91
N TYR A 199 -0.19 2.71 -17.42
CA TYR A 199 0.00 2.24 -18.80
C TYR A 199 -0.37 3.29 -19.84
N ASN A 200 -1.53 3.95 -19.68
CA ASN A 200 -1.97 5.01 -20.59
C ASN A 200 -0.97 6.17 -20.64
N MET A 201 -0.41 6.55 -19.49
CA MET A 201 0.63 7.56 -19.43
C MET A 201 1.89 7.15 -20.20
N TRP A 202 2.38 5.92 -19.99
CA TRP A 202 3.55 5.39 -20.70
C TRP A 202 3.32 5.33 -22.22
N MET A 203 2.14 4.86 -22.65
CA MET A 203 1.74 4.83 -24.06
C MET A 203 1.72 6.22 -24.70
N ASN A 204 1.33 7.25 -23.96
CA ASN A 204 1.33 8.62 -24.47
C ASN A 204 2.75 9.19 -24.62
N MET A 205 3.67 8.84 -23.71
CA MET A 205 5.08 9.24 -23.80
C MET A 205 5.74 8.61 -25.03
N THR A 206 5.58 7.30 -25.22
CA THR A 206 6.19 6.55 -26.32
C THR A 206 5.65 6.94 -27.70
N LYS A 207 4.35 7.25 -27.83
CA LYS A 207 3.75 7.76 -29.07
C LYS A 207 4.34 9.09 -29.53
N SER A 208 4.72 9.95 -28.57
CA SER A 208 5.32 11.25 -28.88
C SER A 208 6.71 11.14 -29.50
N GLU A 209 7.44 10.06 -29.20
CA GLU A 209 8.84 9.89 -29.63
C GLU A 209 8.98 9.14 -30.95
N ASN A 210 8.12 8.14 -31.20
CA ASN A 210 8.35 7.15 -32.26
C ASN A 210 7.47 7.28 -33.51
N GLY A 211 6.72 8.37 -33.68
CA GLY A 211 5.99 8.70 -34.91
C GLY A 211 5.28 7.52 -35.59
N SER A 212 4.04 7.21 -35.20
CA SER A 212 3.16 6.21 -35.84
C SER A 212 3.84 4.85 -36.12
N SER A 213 4.25 4.11 -35.08
CA SER A 213 4.72 2.74 -35.26
C SER A 213 3.59 1.78 -35.62
N SER A 214 3.90 0.83 -36.51
CA SER A 214 3.07 -0.31 -36.89
C SER A 214 2.49 -1.03 -35.67
N MET A 215 1.20 -1.39 -35.70
CA MET A 215 0.44 -1.90 -34.56
C MET A 215 0.95 -3.28 -34.12
N SER A 216 1.72 -3.32 -33.02
CA SER A 216 1.81 -4.51 -32.18
C SER A 216 0.47 -4.77 -31.51
N SER A 217 0.17 -6.02 -31.16
CA SER A 217 -1.06 -6.36 -30.44
C SER A 217 -1.10 -5.67 -29.06
N GLU A 218 -2.30 -5.39 -28.52
CA GLU A 218 -2.43 -4.82 -27.17
C GLU A 218 -1.71 -5.68 -26.13
N HIS A 219 -1.74 -7.00 -26.32
CA HIS A 219 -1.03 -7.95 -25.48
C HIS A 219 0.50 -7.72 -25.49
N GLU A 220 1.10 -7.62 -26.67
CA GLU A 220 2.53 -7.33 -26.81
C GLU A 220 2.90 -5.97 -26.20
N GLN A 221 2.03 -4.97 -26.34
CA GLN A 221 2.23 -3.65 -25.75
C GLN A 221 2.20 -3.71 -24.22
N TRP A 222 1.29 -4.48 -23.63
CA TRP A 222 1.24 -4.67 -22.19
C TRP A 222 2.43 -5.45 -21.65
N GLN A 223 2.84 -6.53 -22.31
CA GLN A 223 4.05 -7.27 -21.91
C GLN A 223 5.27 -6.36 -21.96
N LYS A 224 5.40 -5.55 -23.01
CA LYS A 224 6.44 -4.53 -23.12
C LYS A 224 6.35 -3.48 -22.01
N PHE A 225 5.14 -3.04 -21.66
CA PHE A 225 4.94 -2.14 -20.52
C PHE A 225 5.42 -2.79 -19.22
N GLN A 226 5.06 -4.04 -18.94
CA GLN A 226 5.50 -4.73 -17.72
C GLN A 226 7.03 -4.91 -17.66
N SER A 227 7.67 -5.23 -18.79
CA SER A 227 9.12 -5.51 -18.84
C SER A 227 9.99 -4.25 -18.93
N GLU A 228 9.51 -3.20 -19.58
CA GLU A 228 10.29 -1.98 -19.87
C GLU A 228 9.57 -0.73 -19.36
N GLY A 229 8.29 -0.58 -19.69
CA GLY A 229 7.55 0.67 -19.41
C GLY A 229 7.40 1.01 -17.94
N VAL A 230 7.16 0.03 -17.06
CA VAL A 230 7.08 0.25 -15.61
C VAL A 230 8.37 0.88 -15.08
N HIS A 231 9.53 0.48 -15.61
CA HIS A 231 10.83 1.03 -15.21
C HIS A 231 11.00 2.51 -15.57
N GLU A 232 10.38 2.97 -16.66
CA GLU A 232 10.39 4.39 -17.06
C GLU A 232 9.48 5.25 -16.16
N MET A 233 8.53 4.62 -15.47
CA MET A 233 7.53 5.30 -14.64
C MET A 233 7.90 5.38 -13.17
N ILE A 234 9.04 4.82 -12.77
CA ILE A 234 9.47 4.70 -11.37
C ILE A 234 10.95 5.07 -11.20
N SER A 235 11.39 5.21 -9.95
CA SER A 235 12.80 5.39 -9.60
C SER A 235 13.16 4.51 -8.40
N PRO A 236 14.27 3.75 -8.45
CA PRO A 236 14.62 2.79 -7.41
C PRO A 236 15.09 3.48 -6.11
N LEU A 237 14.67 2.94 -4.97
CA LEU A 237 15.17 3.30 -3.64
C LEU A 237 16.31 2.34 -3.28
N LYS A 238 17.53 2.69 -3.72
CA LYS A 238 18.72 1.85 -3.54
C LYS A 238 19.00 1.60 -2.05
N GLY A 239 19.26 0.33 -1.71
CA GLY A 239 19.55 -0.10 -0.34
C GLY A 239 18.32 -0.35 0.53
N CYS A 240 17.12 -0.01 0.05
CA CYS A 240 15.87 -0.27 0.77
C CYS A 240 15.20 -1.60 0.39
N ASP A 241 15.97 -2.57 -0.11
CA ASP A 241 15.44 -3.89 -0.45
C ASP A 241 14.98 -4.61 0.83
N VAL A 242 13.85 -5.30 0.75
CA VAL A 242 13.27 -6.11 1.84
C VAL A 242 13.29 -7.58 1.43
N LEU A 243 13.65 -8.47 2.36
CA LEU A 243 13.77 -9.90 2.13
C LEU A 243 12.70 -10.65 2.92
N TRP A 244 11.80 -11.32 2.22
CA TRP A 244 10.82 -12.22 2.83
C TRP A 244 11.40 -13.63 2.89
N ASN A 245 11.54 -14.17 4.09
CA ASN A 245 12.21 -15.46 4.30
C ASN A 245 11.24 -16.51 4.84
N SER A 246 11.15 -17.66 4.16
CA SER A 246 10.39 -18.82 4.62
C SER A 246 10.94 -19.44 5.91
N GLN A 247 12.24 -19.28 6.15
CA GLN A 247 12.98 -19.70 7.34
C GLN A 247 13.36 -18.48 8.17
N TRP A 248 12.39 -17.60 8.43
CA TRP A 248 12.61 -16.39 9.20
C TRP A 248 13.11 -16.70 10.62
N ASN A 249 13.86 -15.76 11.19
CA ASN A 249 14.41 -15.88 12.52
C ASN A 249 13.55 -15.11 13.54
N PRO A 250 12.98 -15.80 14.55
CA PRO A 250 12.28 -15.18 15.67
C PRO A 250 12.95 -13.96 16.30
N SER A 251 14.28 -13.94 16.40
CA SER A 251 14.98 -12.82 17.03
C SER A 251 14.91 -11.53 16.22
N ASP A 252 14.59 -11.61 14.94
CA ASP A 252 14.53 -10.44 14.05
C ASP A 252 13.13 -9.79 14.09
N HIS A 253 12.19 -10.40 14.82
CA HIS A 253 10.81 -9.92 14.94
C HIS A 253 10.38 -9.86 16.41
N LEU A 254 11.22 -9.26 17.26
CA LEU A 254 10.97 -9.18 18.71
C LEU A 254 9.64 -8.51 19.06
N TYR A 255 9.13 -7.63 18.20
CA TYR A 255 7.84 -6.98 18.37
C TYR A 255 6.65 -7.95 18.40
N LEU A 256 6.79 -9.17 17.86
CA LEU A 256 5.75 -10.20 17.93
C LEU A 256 5.52 -10.69 19.36
N TYR A 257 6.55 -10.58 20.20
CA TYR A 257 6.55 -11.07 21.59
C TYR A 257 6.21 -9.98 22.60
N GLN A 258 6.03 -8.74 22.15
CA GLN A 258 5.66 -7.62 22.99
C GLN A 258 4.16 -7.37 22.86
N ASP A 259 3.42 -7.53 23.96
CA ASP A 259 2.07 -6.99 24.02
C ASP A 259 2.14 -5.46 24.06
N GLU A 260 1.26 -4.81 23.30
CA GLU A 260 1.17 -3.35 23.15
C GLU A 260 0.97 -2.64 24.49
N TYR A 261 0.47 -3.39 25.48
CA TYR A 261 0.00 -2.88 26.75
C TYR A 261 0.57 -3.62 27.96
N GLY A 262 1.60 -4.44 27.76
CA GLY A 262 2.28 -5.17 28.84
C GLY A 262 1.43 -6.24 29.52
N GLN A 263 0.33 -6.68 28.90
CA GLN A 263 -0.42 -7.85 29.34
C GLN A 263 0.29 -9.12 28.85
N SER A 264 0.39 -10.12 29.72
CA SER A 264 1.18 -11.34 29.51
C SER A 264 0.99 -11.97 28.11
N ALA A 265 2.10 -12.44 27.52
CA ALA A 265 2.30 -12.96 26.17
C ALA A 265 1.47 -14.21 25.76
N ALA A 266 0.33 -14.48 26.41
CA ALA A 266 -0.56 -15.61 26.12
C ALA A 266 -1.12 -15.63 24.69
N ARG A 267 -0.93 -14.55 23.91
CA ARG A 267 -1.37 -14.46 22.51
C ARG A 267 -0.44 -15.22 21.55
N LEU A 268 0.80 -15.53 21.92
CA LEU A 268 1.75 -16.13 20.97
C LEU A 268 1.39 -17.57 20.58
N ASP A 269 0.80 -18.35 21.49
CA ASP A 269 0.28 -19.70 21.19
C ASP A 269 -0.92 -19.63 20.22
N SER A 270 -1.56 -18.46 20.08
CA SER A 270 -2.69 -18.24 19.17
C SER A 270 -2.29 -17.65 17.82
N ILE A 271 -1.20 -16.88 17.76
CA ILE A 271 -0.66 -16.36 16.51
C ILE A 271 0.10 -17.51 15.88
N GLN A 272 -0.51 -18.13 14.88
CA GLN A 272 0.10 -19.20 14.09
C GLN A 272 1.28 -18.62 13.30
N ALA A 273 2.42 -18.42 13.97
CA ALA A 273 3.63 -17.82 13.40
C ALA A 273 4.13 -18.62 12.18
N GLU A 274 3.82 -19.92 12.13
CA GLU A 274 4.06 -20.80 10.98
C GLU A 274 3.27 -20.40 9.71
N LYS A 275 2.22 -19.59 9.83
CA LYS A 275 1.38 -19.16 8.70
C LYS A 275 1.70 -17.76 8.19
N ALA A 276 2.53 -17.00 8.90
CA ALA A 276 2.91 -15.67 8.46
C ALA A 276 4.13 -15.67 7.55
N PHE A 277 4.21 -14.60 6.76
CA PHE A 277 5.41 -14.21 6.02
C PHE A 277 6.08 -13.11 6.79
N HIS A 278 7.38 -13.23 6.97
CA HIS A 278 8.16 -12.27 7.74
C HIS A 278 9.27 -11.72 6.86
N ALA A 279 9.48 -10.41 6.96
CA ALA A 279 10.42 -9.69 6.15
C ALA A 279 11.27 -8.72 6.97
N THR A 280 12.54 -8.63 6.61
CA THR A 280 13.52 -7.70 7.16
C THR A 280 14.23 -6.96 6.04
N MET A 281 14.85 -5.82 6.36
CA MET A 281 15.72 -5.12 5.42
C MET A 281 16.88 -6.04 4.99
N GLU A 282 17.28 -5.99 3.71
CA GLU A 282 18.47 -6.71 3.22
C GLU A 282 19.75 -6.31 3.96
N ALA A 283 19.82 -5.05 4.41
CA ALA A 283 20.93 -4.54 5.22
C ALA A 283 21.01 -5.19 6.63
N GLY A 284 20.03 -6.02 7.00
CA GLY A 284 19.99 -6.70 8.29
C GLY A 284 19.59 -5.78 9.45
N PRO A 285 19.86 -6.19 10.70
CA PRO A 285 19.41 -5.49 11.91
C PRO A 285 20.07 -4.11 12.12
N ASP A 286 21.19 -3.88 11.44
CA ASP A 286 21.88 -2.58 11.46
C ASP A 286 21.09 -1.52 10.69
N GLY A 287 20.24 -1.93 9.74
CA GLY A 287 19.44 -1.04 8.91
C GLY A 287 20.22 -0.41 7.75
N VAL A 288 19.56 0.48 7.01
CA VAL A 288 20.15 1.20 5.87
C VAL A 288 20.11 2.71 6.09
N ILE A 289 21.21 3.40 5.79
CA ILE A 289 21.23 4.86 5.77
C ILE A 289 20.89 5.34 4.35
N VAL A 290 19.86 6.17 4.24
CA VAL A 290 19.44 6.75 2.97
C VAL A 290 19.24 8.26 3.09
N ASP A 291 19.39 8.97 1.98
CA ASP A 291 19.00 10.37 1.90
C ASP A 291 17.47 10.47 1.92
N SER A 292 16.95 11.28 2.84
CA SER A 292 15.54 11.61 2.93
C SER A 292 15.08 12.31 1.66
N ILE A 293 14.23 11.63 0.91
CA ILE A 293 13.57 12.21 -0.27
C ILE A 293 12.34 13.07 0.07
N SER A 294 11.75 12.94 1.27
CA SER A 294 10.45 13.55 1.60
C SER A 294 10.47 14.52 2.78
N MET A 295 11.03 14.11 3.94
CA MET A 295 10.89 14.90 5.18
C MET A 295 11.80 16.12 5.21
N THR A 296 13.06 15.95 4.84
CA THR A 296 14.00 17.07 4.67
C THR A 296 15.03 16.67 3.62
N PRO A 297 14.94 17.18 2.38
CA PRO A 297 15.89 16.88 1.33
C PRO A 297 17.33 17.06 1.82
N GLY A 298 18.15 16.02 1.66
CA GLY A 298 19.57 16.01 2.04
C GLY A 298 19.85 15.63 3.50
N LYS A 299 18.85 15.41 4.35
CA LYS A 299 19.07 14.74 5.64
C LYS A 299 19.20 13.24 5.43
N ARG A 300 20.14 12.60 6.13
CA ARG A 300 20.24 11.14 6.15
C ARG A 300 19.29 10.56 7.18
N ILE A 301 18.77 9.37 6.92
CA ILE A 301 17.92 8.63 7.85
C ILE A 301 18.38 7.17 7.86
N LEU A 302 18.58 6.62 9.06
CA LEU A 302 18.77 5.19 9.27
C LEU A 302 17.40 4.50 9.37
N ILE A 303 17.12 3.57 8.46
CA ILE A 303 15.86 2.84 8.33
C ILE A 303 16.03 1.39 8.82
N LYS A 304 15.14 0.93 9.70
CA LYS A 304 15.13 -0.43 10.28
C LYS A 304 13.74 -1.07 10.20
N ASP A 305 13.15 -1.06 9.01
CA ASP A 305 11.79 -1.52 8.78
C ASP A 305 11.72 -3.06 8.85
N GLU A 306 10.66 -3.59 9.47
CA GLU A 306 10.35 -5.02 9.49
C GLU A 306 8.87 -5.21 9.19
N LEU A 307 8.54 -6.28 8.48
CA LEU A 307 7.17 -6.57 8.03
C LEU A 307 6.75 -7.97 8.48
N SER A 308 5.46 -8.12 8.81
CA SER A 308 4.84 -9.44 8.99
C SER A 308 3.47 -9.47 8.34
N LEU A 309 3.15 -10.52 7.59
CA LEU A 309 1.92 -10.65 6.81
C LEU A 309 1.23 -11.98 7.12
N TRP A 310 -0.04 -11.92 7.51
CA TRP A 310 -0.94 -13.04 7.67
C TRP A 310 -2.03 -13.03 6.58
N GLU A 311 -2.96 -13.97 6.67
CA GLU A 311 -4.12 -14.01 5.79
C GLU A 311 -4.97 -12.75 5.91
N ASP A 312 -5.19 -12.24 7.12
CA ASP A 312 -6.12 -11.16 7.45
C ASP A 312 -5.45 -9.95 8.14
N GLU A 313 -4.14 -9.98 8.34
CA GLU A 313 -3.40 -8.89 8.99
C GLU A 313 -2.10 -8.57 8.25
N PHE A 314 -1.71 -7.30 8.26
CA PHE A 314 -0.42 -6.81 7.80
C PHE A 314 0.17 -5.89 8.86
N TRP A 315 1.30 -6.30 9.44
CA TRP A 315 1.97 -5.56 10.49
C TRP A 315 3.22 -4.88 9.93
N ILE A 316 3.38 -3.60 10.26
CA ILE A 316 4.46 -2.74 9.77
C ILE A 316 5.20 -2.15 10.96
N ASN A 317 6.47 -2.54 11.14
CA ASN A 317 7.36 -2.02 12.17
C ASN A 317 8.35 -1.00 11.58
N ASP A 318 7.83 0.13 11.07
CA ASP A 318 8.65 1.18 10.48
C ASP A 318 9.45 1.92 11.58
N ARG A 319 10.76 2.11 11.38
CA ARG A 319 11.63 2.82 12.34
C ARG A 319 12.72 3.61 11.61
N GLY A 320 12.70 4.93 11.81
CA GLY A 320 13.68 5.86 11.25
C GLY A 320 14.43 6.63 12.33
N TYR A 321 15.76 6.71 12.23
CA TYR A 321 16.62 7.45 13.16
C TYR A 321 17.52 8.43 12.43
N ASP A 322 17.93 9.51 13.09
CA ASP A 322 18.87 10.50 12.56
C ASP A 322 20.30 10.01 12.84
N PRO A 323 21.05 9.52 11.84
CA PRO A 323 22.41 9.03 12.04
C PRO A 323 23.42 10.17 12.23
N ASP A 324 23.03 11.41 11.96
CA ASP A 324 23.90 12.59 11.95
C ASP A 324 23.77 13.43 13.21
N ALA A 325 22.74 13.17 14.02
CA ALA A 325 22.54 13.89 15.26
C ALA A 325 23.58 13.47 16.30
N ASP A 326 24.13 14.47 16.99
CA ASP A 326 25.02 14.24 18.13
C ASP A 326 24.30 13.37 19.16
N VAL A 327 24.95 12.30 19.60
CA VAL A 327 24.44 11.45 20.69
C VAL A 327 24.51 12.27 21.96
N ILE A 328 23.42 12.98 22.27
CA ILE A 328 23.29 13.69 23.53
C ILE A 328 23.00 12.63 24.58
N ASP A 329 23.99 12.37 25.45
CA ASP A 329 23.79 11.62 26.69
C ASP A 329 22.80 12.41 27.57
N VAL A 330 21.50 12.24 27.36
CA VAL A 330 20.49 12.82 28.24
C VAL A 330 20.42 11.96 29.50
N PRO A 331 20.86 12.48 30.67
CA PRO A 331 20.80 11.72 31.91
C PRO A 331 19.33 11.60 32.33
N GLY A 332 18.78 10.39 32.29
CA GLY A 332 17.41 10.11 32.74
C GLY A 332 16.30 10.27 31.70
N GLY A 333 16.63 10.52 30.42
CA GLY A 333 15.67 10.37 29.32
C GLY A 333 15.30 8.90 29.15
N ALA A 334 14.07 8.58 28.74
CA ALA A 334 13.58 7.22 28.56
C ALA A 334 14.39 6.44 27.49
N HIS A 335 15.54 5.90 27.92
CA HIS A 335 16.51 5.09 27.17
C HIS A 335 15.98 3.68 26.80
N ASN A 336 14.67 3.50 26.66
CA ASN A 336 14.09 2.17 26.49
C ASN A 336 14.09 1.64 25.05
N MET A 337 14.66 2.36 24.08
CA MET A 337 14.93 1.79 22.76
C MET A 337 16.40 1.38 22.64
N LYS A 338 16.74 0.21 23.18
CA LYS A 338 18.05 -0.43 22.94
C LYS A 338 18.36 -0.57 21.45
N ASP A 339 17.33 -0.64 20.61
CA ASP A 339 17.43 -0.88 19.17
C ASP A 339 18.00 0.30 18.36
N SER A 340 17.95 1.53 18.89
CA SER A 340 18.39 2.73 18.16
C SER A 340 19.89 3.02 18.30
N GLY A 341 20.60 2.32 19.18
CA GLY A 341 21.99 2.65 19.51
C GLY A 341 22.17 4.05 20.09
N GLY A 342 21.12 4.65 20.65
CA GLY A 342 21.13 6.02 21.16
C GLY A 342 20.86 7.10 20.11
N LEU A 343 20.61 6.73 18.85
CA LEU A 343 20.30 7.70 17.80
C LEU A 343 18.91 8.34 18.02
N PRO A 344 18.76 9.66 17.77
CA PRO A 344 17.47 10.34 17.84
C PRO A 344 16.46 9.78 16.85
N TYR A 345 15.25 9.56 17.33
CA TYR A 345 14.14 9.07 16.52
C TYR A 345 13.63 10.15 15.55
N VAL A 346 13.34 9.75 14.31
CA VAL A 346 12.84 10.62 13.23
C VAL A 346 11.38 10.29 12.88
N TYR A 347 11.08 9.02 12.57
CA TYR A 347 9.74 8.57 12.17
C TYR A 347 9.50 7.10 12.49
N GLY A 348 8.25 6.65 12.36
CA GLY A 348 7.86 5.25 12.47
C GLY A 348 6.98 4.97 13.69
N ASN A 349 7.22 3.87 14.40
CA ASN A 349 6.57 3.61 15.68
C ASN A 349 7.51 3.93 16.86
N ARG A 350 7.01 4.69 17.84
CA ARG A 350 7.86 5.19 18.95
C ARG A 350 8.02 4.20 20.10
N ARG A 351 7.09 3.26 20.25
CA ARG A 351 7.03 2.34 21.39
C ARG A 351 7.57 0.95 21.07
N GLY A 352 8.07 0.71 19.85
CA GLY A 352 8.41 -0.63 19.39
C GLY A 352 7.19 -1.49 19.07
N ILE A 353 6.00 -0.87 19.01
CA ILE A 353 4.74 -1.52 18.69
C ILE A 353 4.46 -1.26 17.21
N PRO A 354 4.31 -2.29 16.38
CA PRO A 354 4.07 -2.10 14.96
C PRO A 354 2.67 -1.53 14.72
N TYR A 355 2.49 -0.88 13.58
CA TYR A 355 1.14 -0.65 13.05
C TYR A 355 0.54 -2.02 12.72
N LYS A 356 -0.63 -2.34 13.28
CA LYS A 356 -1.34 -3.60 13.04
C LYS A 356 -2.56 -3.35 12.18
N LEU A 357 -2.41 -3.56 10.88
CA LEU A 357 -3.45 -3.29 9.91
C LEU A 357 -4.26 -4.57 9.67
N GLN A 358 -5.58 -4.49 9.80
CA GLN A 358 -6.51 -5.57 9.49
C GLN A 358 -6.97 -5.46 8.05
N ARG A 359 -7.06 -6.61 7.36
CA ARG A 359 -7.54 -6.65 5.99
C ARG A 359 -9.00 -6.23 5.90
N VAL A 360 -9.26 -5.27 5.03
CA VAL A 360 -10.58 -4.72 4.73
C VAL A 360 -11.17 -5.36 3.48
N ALA A 361 -10.35 -5.47 2.43
CA ALA A 361 -10.74 -6.04 1.15
C ALA A 361 -9.58 -6.80 0.49
N CYS A 362 -9.93 -7.72 -0.40
CA CYS A 362 -9.00 -8.38 -1.31
C CYS A 362 -9.06 -7.70 -2.68
N MET A 363 -7.92 -7.65 -3.38
CA MET A 363 -7.91 -7.38 -4.81
C MET A 363 -7.90 -8.72 -5.55
N THR A 364 -8.66 -8.83 -6.62
CA THR A 364 -8.78 -10.06 -7.43
C THR A 364 -8.83 -9.70 -8.90
N ASN A 365 -8.30 -10.53 -9.80
CA ASN A 365 -8.58 -10.35 -11.22
C ASN A 365 -10.03 -10.74 -11.47
N LYS A 366 -10.81 -9.90 -12.17
CA LYS A 366 -12.15 -10.33 -12.60
C LYS A 366 -12.01 -11.35 -13.73
N ASP A 367 -12.70 -12.48 -13.60
CA ASP A 367 -12.86 -13.42 -14.70
C ASP A 367 -13.42 -12.71 -15.94
N GLU A 368 -12.70 -12.84 -17.06
CA GLU A 368 -12.88 -12.10 -18.32
C GLU A 368 -14.24 -12.32 -19.00
N ASN A 369 -15.07 -13.24 -18.51
CA ASN A 369 -16.36 -13.58 -19.10
C ASN A 369 -17.41 -12.45 -19.11
N ARG A 370 -17.08 -11.19 -18.74
CA ARG A 370 -18.08 -10.15 -18.45
C ARG A 370 -17.88 -8.72 -18.94
N VAL A 371 -16.78 -8.33 -19.59
CA VAL A 371 -16.64 -6.92 -20.04
C VAL A 371 -16.09 -6.82 -21.46
N VAL A 372 -16.89 -6.24 -22.36
CA VAL A 372 -16.65 -6.22 -23.82
C VAL A 372 -15.80 -5.02 -24.27
N ASP A 373 -15.60 -3.99 -23.42
CA ASP A 373 -15.11 -2.67 -23.87
C ASP A 373 -13.90 -2.09 -23.11
N ALA A 374 -13.33 -2.81 -22.14
CA ALA A 374 -12.02 -2.44 -21.57
C ALA A 374 -10.92 -3.21 -22.31
N PRO A 375 -9.68 -2.68 -22.46
CA PRO A 375 -8.56 -3.49 -22.95
C PRO A 375 -8.53 -4.78 -22.14
N ALA A 376 -8.81 -5.89 -22.82
CA ALA A 376 -9.18 -7.15 -22.20
C ALA A 376 -8.08 -7.57 -21.22
N GLY A 377 -8.43 -7.73 -19.94
CA GLY A 377 -7.54 -8.28 -18.90
C GLY A 377 -6.98 -7.31 -17.84
N LEU A 378 -7.32 -6.01 -17.86
CA LEU A 378 -6.83 -5.06 -16.82
C LEU A 378 -7.80 -4.80 -15.66
N ILE A 379 -8.90 -5.55 -15.55
CA ILE A 379 -9.95 -5.22 -14.59
C ILE A 379 -9.73 -5.99 -13.28
N LEU A 380 -9.24 -5.28 -12.28
CA LEU A 380 -9.27 -5.75 -10.90
C LEU A 380 -10.67 -5.57 -10.29
N SER A 381 -11.08 -6.51 -9.44
CA SER A 381 -12.14 -6.36 -8.46
C SER A 381 -11.57 -6.08 -7.08
N ARG A 382 -12.37 -5.37 -6.28
CA ARG A 382 -12.17 -5.17 -4.86
C ARG A 382 -13.30 -5.87 -4.12
N ASP A 383 -12.97 -6.92 -3.39
CA ASP A 383 -13.92 -7.74 -2.64
C ASP A 383 -13.80 -7.43 -1.15
N VAL A 384 -14.81 -6.78 -0.56
CA VAL A 384 -14.82 -6.42 0.87
C VAL A 384 -15.01 -7.68 1.70
N ILE A 385 -14.08 -7.94 2.62
CA ILE A 385 -14.12 -9.09 3.52
C ILE A 385 -14.36 -8.70 4.98
N ASN A 386 -14.13 -7.43 5.34
CA ASN A 386 -14.38 -6.89 6.67
C ASN A 386 -15.30 -5.67 6.58
N SER A 387 -16.60 -5.93 6.76
CA SER A 387 -17.65 -4.90 6.69
C SER A 387 -17.57 -3.88 7.83
N GLU A 388 -16.90 -4.17 8.95
CA GLU A 388 -16.75 -3.21 10.04
C GLU A 388 -15.79 -2.07 9.68
N LEU A 389 -14.85 -2.35 8.77
CA LEU A 389 -13.85 -1.41 8.29
C LEU A 389 -14.11 -0.94 6.85
N GLU A 390 -15.15 -1.41 6.16
CA GLU A 390 -15.41 -1.06 4.76
C GLU A 390 -15.53 0.46 4.52
N TRP A 391 -15.99 1.19 5.53
CA TRP A 391 -16.09 2.64 5.49
C TRP A 391 -14.74 3.32 5.30
N THR A 392 -13.60 2.66 5.47
CA THR A 392 -12.27 3.26 5.26
C THR A 392 -11.86 3.28 3.79
N LEU A 393 -12.63 2.64 2.89
CA LEU A 393 -12.28 2.46 1.47
C LEU A 393 -12.59 3.67 0.57
N GLY A 394 -13.21 4.72 1.12
CA GLY A 394 -13.57 5.95 0.40
C GLY A 394 -15.06 6.23 0.33
N ASP A 395 -15.43 7.26 -0.43
CA ASP A 395 -16.79 7.83 -0.39
C ASP A 395 -17.87 6.89 -0.95
N SER A 396 -17.49 5.95 -1.83
CA SER A 396 -18.41 4.93 -2.38
C SER A 396 -18.84 3.87 -1.35
N TYR A 397 -18.16 3.77 -0.20
CA TYR A 397 -18.40 2.74 0.83
C TYR A 397 -18.95 3.31 2.13
N ARG A 398 -19.28 4.60 2.17
CA ARG A 398 -19.77 5.26 3.40
C ARG A 398 -20.65 6.46 3.10
N THR A 399 -21.31 6.92 4.14
CA THR A 399 -21.89 8.27 4.15
C THR A 399 -20.94 9.23 4.88
N GLU A 400 -21.06 10.52 4.59
CA GLU A 400 -20.31 11.56 5.32
C GLU A 400 -20.62 11.53 6.83
N ALA A 401 -21.86 11.20 7.21
CA ALA A 401 -22.27 11.10 8.60
C ALA A 401 -21.55 9.95 9.33
N LEU A 402 -21.52 8.76 8.73
CA LEU A 402 -20.79 7.61 9.28
C LEU A 402 -19.29 7.91 9.42
N TYR A 403 -18.71 8.57 8.42
CA TYR A 403 -17.30 8.96 8.45
C TYR A 403 -17.00 9.89 9.63
N LYS A 404 -17.83 10.92 9.83
CA LYS A 404 -17.68 11.85 10.96
C LYS A 404 -17.87 11.16 12.31
N GLU A 405 -18.86 10.28 12.44
CA GLU A 405 -19.09 9.47 13.64
C GLU A 405 -17.83 8.66 14.01
N LYS A 406 -17.28 7.91 13.04
CA LYS A 406 -16.09 7.08 13.27
C LYS A 406 -14.85 7.88 13.67
N LEU A 407 -14.67 9.08 13.14
CA LEU A 407 -13.57 9.96 13.55
C LEU A 407 -13.82 10.60 14.93
N GLN A 408 -15.06 10.96 15.24
CA GLN A 408 -15.43 11.46 16.56
C GLN A 408 -15.20 10.43 17.65
N ASP A 409 -15.42 9.14 17.38
CA ASP A 409 -15.09 8.06 18.32
C ASP A 409 -13.60 8.06 18.72
N LEU A 410 -12.70 8.47 17.81
CA LEU A 410 -11.27 8.60 18.11
C LEU A 410 -10.95 9.85 18.94
N GLU A 411 -11.72 10.94 18.76
CA GLU A 411 -11.52 12.20 19.48
C GLU A 411 -12.14 12.17 20.88
N GLN A 412 -13.27 11.50 21.07
CA GLN A 412 -13.98 11.47 22.36
C GLN A 412 -13.31 10.59 23.42
N GLN A 413 -12.39 9.72 23.00
CA GLN A 413 -11.69 8.79 23.88
C GLN A 413 -10.35 9.33 24.40
N SER A 414 -9.89 10.49 23.90
CA SER A 414 -8.61 11.11 24.27
C SER A 414 -8.62 11.95 25.55
#